data_AF-A0A1H6CTD6-F1
#
_entry.id   AF-A0A1H6CTD6-F1
#
_cell.length_a   1.000
_cell.length_b   1.000
_cell.length_c   1.000
_cell.angle_alpha   90.00
_cell.angle_beta   90.00
_cell.angle_gamma   90.00
#
_symmetry.space_group_name_H-M   'P 1'
#
loop_
_entity.id
_entity.type
_entity.pdbx_description
1 polymer ?
#
loop_
_entity_poly.entity_id
_entity_poly.type
_entity_poly.pdbx_seq_one_letter_code
_entity_poly.pdbx_strand_id
1 'polypeptide(L)'
;MTYDLAVWDGEQPLDEEAGALFDELSERYLESDDTPTEPSPRIEAYVNALVERYPEDAPGSPWASPPVMDEAAGPIVYLLMSYRRAEEVSEYAAALAREHGLVCYDPQGETLRD
;
A
#
# COMPACT_ATOMS: atom_id res chain seq x y z
N MET A 1 -13.88 7.03 8.38
CA MET A 1 -12.58 6.67 8.95
C MET A 1 -12.04 5.54 8.12
N THR A 2 -10.92 5.78 7.45
CA THR A 2 -10.14 4.76 6.77
C THR A 2 -8.95 4.38 7.66
N TYR A 3 -8.41 3.21 7.42
CA TYR A 3 -7.08 2.84 7.84
C TYR A 3 -6.24 2.76 6.58
N ASP A 4 -4.98 3.16 6.66
CA ASP A 4 -4.15 3.36 5.49
C ASP A 4 -2.83 2.59 5.65
N LEU A 5 -2.29 2.07 4.55
CA LEU A 5 -0.94 1.49 4.50
C LEU A 5 -0.22 1.99 3.27
N ALA A 6 1.04 2.37 3.42
CA ALA A 6 1.95 2.58 2.30
C ALA A 6 2.78 1.32 2.10
N VAL A 7 2.88 0.85 0.86
CA VAL A 7 3.70 -0.31 0.51
C VAL A 7 4.58 0.03 -0.67
N TRP A 8 5.89 -0.23 -0.57
CA TRP A 8 6.81 0.05 -1.67
C TRP A 8 7.88 -1.01 -1.91
N ASP A 9 8.40 -1.00 -3.12
CA ASP A 9 9.54 -1.78 -3.60
C ASP A 9 10.83 -0.99 -3.38
N GLY A 10 11.66 -1.47 -2.45
CA GLY A 10 12.92 -0.84 -2.09
C GLY A 10 13.63 -1.57 -0.95
N GLU A 11 14.77 -1.05 -0.54
CA GLU A 11 15.44 -1.52 0.68
C GLU A 11 14.64 -1.10 1.92
N GLN A 12 14.54 -1.99 2.92
CA GLN A 12 13.88 -1.68 4.18
C GLN A 12 14.69 -0.61 4.92
N PRO A 13 14.11 0.59 5.16
CA PRO A 13 14.77 1.64 5.92
C PRO A 13 14.79 1.30 7.41
N LEU A 14 15.49 2.12 8.20
CA LEU A 14 15.28 2.13 9.65
C LEU A 14 13.90 2.75 9.97
N ASP A 15 13.32 2.38 11.12
CA ASP A 15 12.01 2.91 11.54
C ASP A 15 11.96 4.45 11.53
N GLU A 16 13.03 5.11 11.98
CA GLU A 16 13.13 6.58 12.03
C GLU A 16 13.26 7.24 10.65
N GLU A 17 13.62 6.48 9.62
CA GLU A 17 13.79 6.94 8.24
C GLU A 17 12.57 6.61 7.36
N ALA A 18 11.74 5.65 7.79
CA ALA A 18 10.60 5.14 7.03
C ALA A 18 9.60 6.24 6.64
N GLY A 19 9.27 7.14 7.58
CA GLY A 19 8.36 8.26 7.32
C GLY A 19 8.90 9.21 6.25
N ALA A 20 10.17 9.58 6.33
CA ALA A 20 10.79 10.48 5.35
C ALA A 20 10.87 9.85 3.95
N LEU A 21 11.16 8.54 3.88
CA LEU A 21 11.15 7.81 2.61
C LEU A 21 9.73 7.71 2.02
N PHE A 22 8.73 7.48 2.87
CA PHE A 22 7.32 7.49 2.46
C PHE A 22 6.92 8.86 1.87
N ASP A 23 7.28 9.96 2.52
CA ASP A 23 7.01 11.31 2.03
C ASP A 23 7.66 11.54 0.65
N GLU A 24 8.95 11.18 0.50
CA GLU A 24 9.67 11.31 -0.79
C GLU A 24 8.99 10.52 -1.92
N LEU A 25 8.61 9.26 -1.64
CA LEU A 25 7.95 8.41 -2.62
C LEU A 25 6.55 8.93 -2.98
N SER A 26 5.80 9.42 -1.99
CA SER A 26 4.45 9.94 -2.20
C SER A 26 4.46 11.21 -3.04
N GLU A 27 5.30 12.19 -2.68
CA GLU A 27 5.48 13.42 -3.45
C GLU A 27 5.86 13.12 -4.90
N ARG A 28 6.73 12.12 -5.11
CA ARG A 28 7.26 11.79 -6.44
C ARG A 28 6.29 11.02 -7.32
N TYR A 29 5.55 10.07 -6.76
CA TYR A 29 4.79 9.08 -7.55
C TYR A 29 3.28 9.22 -7.41
N LEU A 30 2.77 9.68 -6.27
CA LEU A 30 1.33 9.73 -5.98
C LEU A 30 0.75 11.14 -6.08
N GLU A 31 1.52 12.16 -5.67
CA GLU A 31 1.07 13.56 -5.65
C GLU A 31 1.51 14.38 -6.88
N SER A 32 2.39 13.82 -7.71
CA SER A 32 2.88 14.51 -8.91
C SER A 32 1.77 14.69 -9.96
N ASP A 33 1.63 15.91 -10.48
CA ASP A 33 0.71 16.25 -11.58
C ASP A 33 1.17 15.68 -12.95
N ASP A 34 2.30 14.98 -13.01
CA ASP A 34 2.80 14.32 -14.21
C ASP A 34 1.94 13.11 -14.60
N THR A 35 2.22 12.54 -15.79
CA THR A 35 1.54 11.31 -16.22
C THR A 35 1.80 10.18 -15.22
N PRO A 36 0.78 9.43 -14.75
CA PRO A 36 0.94 8.35 -13.79
C PRO A 36 2.01 7.36 -14.26
N THR A 37 2.98 7.09 -13.38
CA THR A 37 4.03 6.11 -13.67
C THR A 37 3.44 4.71 -13.49
N GLU A 38 3.58 3.86 -14.50
CA GLU A 38 3.13 2.45 -14.41
C GLU A 38 3.72 1.78 -13.15
N PRO A 39 2.90 1.03 -12.37
CA PRO A 39 3.38 0.30 -11.20
C PRO A 39 4.52 -0.65 -11.56
N SER A 40 5.45 -0.83 -10.62
CA SER A 40 6.50 -1.83 -10.76
C SER A 40 5.87 -3.24 -10.81
N PRO A 41 6.49 -4.20 -11.50
CA PRO A 41 5.95 -5.56 -11.58
C PRO A 41 5.72 -6.21 -10.21
N ARG A 42 6.49 -5.83 -9.18
CA ARG A 42 6.33 -6.35 -7.82
C ARG A 42 5.12 -5.74 -7.11
N ILE A 43 4.89 -4.43 -7.28
CA ILE A 43 3.71 -3.74 -6.77
C ILE A 43 2.45 -4.26 -7.46
N GLU A 44 2.48 -4.39 -8.79
CA GLU A 44 1.37 -4.95 -9.56
C GLU A 44 1.01 -6.37 -9.08
N ALA A 45 2.03 -7.24 -8.90
CA ALA A 45 1.81 -8.60 -8.39
C ALA A 45 1.22 -8.61 -6.97
N TYR A 46 1.67 -7.70 -6.10
CA TYR A 46 1.17 -7.56 -4.74
C TYR A 46 -0.30 -7.09 -4.71
N VAL A 47 -0.64 -6.05 -5.48
CA VAL A 47 -2.01 -5.54 -5.57
C VAL A 47 -2.95 -6.59 -6.15
N ASN A 48 -2.53 -7.30 -7.20
CA ASN A 48 -3.34 -8.38 -7.77
C ASN A 48 -3.63 -9.49 -6.76
N ALA A 49 -2.65 -9.89 -5.95
CA ALA A 49 -2.84 -10.89 -4.90
C ALA A 49 -3.77 -10.40 -3.76
N LEU A 50 -3.70 -9.11 -3.41
CA LEU A 50 -4.63 -8.49 -2.46
C LEU A 50 -6.08 -8.50 -2.98
N VAL A 51 -6.28 -8.10 -4.24
CA VAL A 51 -7.61 -8.04 -4.88
C VAL A 51 -8.17 -9.44 -5.12
N GLU A 52 -7.34 -10.43 -5.43
CA GLU A 52 -7.77 -11.83 -5.51
C GLU A 52 -8.32 -12.34 -4.17
N ARG A 53 -7.64 -11.98 -3.07
CA ARG A 53 -8.05 -12.38 -1.71
C ARG A 53 -9.25 -11.59 -1.19
N TYR A 54 -9.32 -10.31 -1.54
CA TYR A 54 -10.36 -9.36 -1.16
C TYR A 54 -10.90 -8.65 -2.40
N PRO A 55 -11.88 -9.24 -3.10
CA PRO A 55 -12.41 -8.64 -4.32
C PRO A 55 -13.05 -7.26 -4.09
N GLU A 56 -12.79 -6.34 -5.00
CA GLU A 56 -13.20 -4.93 -4.87
C GLU A 56 -14.70 -4.70 -5.03
N ASP A 57 -15.34 -5.53 -5.83
CA ASP A 57 -16.77 -5.49 -6.16
C ASP A 57 -17.63 -6.34 -5.21
N ALA A 58 -17.01 -7.03 -4.25
CA ALA A 58 -17.73 -7.86 -3.29
C ALA A 58 -18.48 -7.03 -2.24
N PRO A 59 -19.69 -7.44 -1.81
CA PRO A 59 -20.36 -6.84 -0.66
C PRO A 59 -19.47 -6.89 0.59
N GLY A 60 -19.18 -5.74 1.19
CA GLY A 60 -18.27 -5.66 2.33
C GLY A 60 -16.79 -5.75 1.95
N SER A 61 -16.45 -5.44 0.69
CA SER A 61 -15.10 -5.15 0.25
C SER A 61 -14.40 -4.21 1.25
N PRO A 62 -13.14 -4.51 1.63
CA PRO A 62 -12.43 -3.69 2.58
C PRO A 62 -11.90 -2.40 1.95
N TRP A 63 -11.81 -2.30 0.63
CA TRP A 63 -11.19 -1.18 -0.06
C TRP A 63 -12.08 0.05 -0.04
N ALA A 64 -11.52 1.18 0.39
CA ALA A 64 -12.22 2.46 0.48
C ALA A 64 -12.07 3.30 -0.80
N SER A 65 -11.06 3.01 -1.62
CA SER A 65 -10.81 3.66 -2.92
C SER A 65 -10.49 2.61 -4.00
N PRO A 66 -11.50 1.91 -4.55
CA PRO A 66 -11.30 1.06 -5.72
C PRO A 66 -11.34 1.89 -7.03
N PRO A 67 -10.60 1.49 -8.09
CA PRO A 67 -9.69 0.34 -8.17
C PRO A 67 -8.43 0.50 -7.32
N VAL A 68 -8.03 -0.51 -6.54
CA VAL A 68 -6.80 -0.47 -5.71
C VAL A 68 -5.56 -0.28 -6.57
N MET A 69 -5.58 -0.75 -7.82
CA MET A 69 -4.48 -0.55 -8.76
C MET A 69 -4.29 0.92 -9.17
N ASP A 70 -5.34 1.73 -9.11
CA ASP A 70 -5.26 3.16 -9.46
C ASP A 70 -4.52 3.96 -8.37
N GLU A 71 -4.36 3.38 -7.16
CA GLU A 71 -3.59 3.94 -6.05
C GLU A 71 -2.11 3.49 -6.07
N ALA A 72 -1.67 2.80 -7.14
CA ALA A 72 -0.30 2.36 -7.34
C ALA A 72 0.40 3.18 -8.43
N ALA A 73 1.63 3.61 -8.15
CA ALA A 73 2.46 4.30 -9.13
C ALA A 73 3.94 4.01 -8.89
N GLY A 74 4.64 3.61 -9.95
CA GLY A 74 6.05 3.24 -9.86
C GLY A 74 6.30 2.21 -8.74
N PRO A 75 7.22 2.47 -7.79
CA PRO A 75 7.55 1.51 -6.76
C PRO A 75 6.59 1.51 -5.56
N ILE A 76 5.52 2.31 -5.52
CA ILE A 76 4.67 2.48 -4.33
C ILE A 76 3.19 2.25 -4.64
N VAL A 77 2.44 1.77 -3.64
CA VAL A 77 0.97 1.76 -3.60
C VAL A 77 0.48 2.29 -2.26
N TYR A 78 -0.59 3.10 -2.29
CA TYR A 78 -1.25 3.62 -1.10
C TYR A 78 -2.61 2.94 -0.88
N LEU A 79 -2.69 2.08 0.13
CA LEU A 79 -3.87 1.27 0.39
C LEU A 79 -4.84 1.99 1.33
N LEU A 80 -5.99 2.38 0.81
CA LEU A 80 -7.09 2.95 1.59
C LEU A 80 -8.10 1.83 1.92
N MET A 81 -8.29 1.52 3.20
CA MET A 81 -9.24 0.49 3.64
C MET A 81 -10.24 0.98 4.68
N SER A 82 -11.42 0.36 4.70
CA SER A 82 -12.45 0.63 5.68
C SER A 82 -12.01 0.20 7.08
N TYR A 83 -12.17 1.10 8.06
CA TYR A 83 -11.74 0.82 9.44
C TYR A 83 -12.37 -0.45 10.04
N ARG A 84 -13.58 -0.83 9.61
CA ARG A 84 -14.27 -2.03 10.12
C ARG A 84 -13.56 -3.34 9.80
N ARG A 85 -12.76 -3.37 8.73
CA ARG A 85 -12.02 -4.56 8.29
C ARG A 85 -10.50 -4.36 8.40
N ALA A 86 -10.06 -3.20 8.89
CA ALA A 86 -8.67 -2.81 8.89
C ALA A 86 -7.78 -3.77 9.69
N GLU A 87 -8.23 -4.29 10.83
CA GLU A 87 -7.43 -5.21 11.64
C GLU A 87 -7.01 -6.46 10.84
N GLU A 88 -7.99 -7.23 10.34
CA GLU A 88 -7.75 -8.43 9.51
C GLU A 88 -6.97 -8.11 8.22
N VAL A 89 -7.38 -7.06 7.51
CA VAL A 89 -6.87 -6.77 6.17
C VAL A 89 -5.47 -6.18 6.23
N SER A 90 -5.18 -5.31 7.19
CA SER A 90 -3.86 -4.72 7.35
C SER A 90 -2.81 -5.74 7.79
N GLU A 91 -3.18 -6.68 8.67
CA GLU A 91 -2.29 -7.78 9.08
C GLU A 91 -1.93 -8.67 7.89
N TYR A 92 -2.92 -9.06 7.09
CA TYR A 92 -2.69 -9.83 5.88
C TYR A 92 -1.86 -9.05 4.84
N ALA A 93 -2.17 -7.77 4.63
CA ALA A 93 -1.46 -6.91 3.69
C ALA A 93 0.03 -6.80 4.04
N ALA A 94 0.35 -6.53 5.31
CA ALA A 94 1.74 -6.48 5.78
C ALA A 94 2.47 -7.82 5.60
N ALA A 95 1.83 -8.93 5.96
CA ALA A 95 2.41 -10.26 5.79
C ALA A 95 2.70 -10.57 4.31
N LEU A 96 1.77 -10.24 3.41
CA LEU A 96 1.92 -10.44 1.97
C LEU A 96 2.99 -9.51 1.38
N ALA A 97 3.10 -8.27 1.85
CA ALA A 97 4.14 -7.33 1.42
C ALA A 97 5.53 -7.94 1.71
N ARG A 98 5.72 -8.50 2.91
CA ARG A 98 6.95 -9.20 3.29
C ARG A 98 7.23 -10.43 2.41
N GLU A 99 6.21 -11.23 2.06
CA GLU A 99 6.37 -12.37 1.14
C GLU A 99 6.82 -11.94 -0.26
N HIS A 100 6.40 -10.76 -0.69
CA HIS A 100 6.82 -10.15 -1.96
C HIS A 100 8.17 -9.42 -1.87
N GLY A 101 8.77 -9.29 -0.67
CA GLY A 101 9.99 -8.49 -0.46
C GLY A 101 9.72 -7.00 -0.66
N LEU A 102 8.57 -6.53 -0.18
CA LEU A 102 8.15 -5.13 -0.14
C LEU A 102 8.22 -4.62 1.30
N VAL A 103 8.38 -3.30 1.43
CA VAL A 103 8.28 -2.61 2.72
C VAL A 103 6.84 -2.20 2.95
N CYS A 104 6.32 -2.43 4.16
CA CYS A 104 4.99 -1.98 4.57
C CYS A 104 5.11 -1.00 5.73
N TYR A 105 4.45 0.14 5.61
CA TYR A 105 4.47 1.23 6.58
C TYR A 105 3.05 1.66 6.91
N ASP A 106 2.80 1.90 8.20
CA ASP A 106 1.60 2.52 8.72
C ASP A 106 1.82 4.02 8.91
N PRO A 107 1.32 4.89 8.01
CA PRO A 107 1.47 6.33 8.14
C PRO A 107 0.68 6.92 9.30
N GLN A 108 -0.35 6.22 9.80
CA GLN A 108 -1.15 6.69 10.95
C GLN A 108 -0.47 6.34 12.28
N GLY A 109 0.26 5.22 12.31
CA GLY A 109 1.06 4.77 13.44
C GLY A 109 2.52 5.21 13.41
N GLU A 110 2.98 5.80 12.31
CA GLU A 110 4.38 6.18 12.02
C GLU A 110 5.36 5.03 12.26
N THR A 111 5.05 3.83 11.76
CA THR A 111 5.84 2.62 12.05
C THR A 111 5.84 1.62 10.90
N LEU A 112 6.93 0.86 10.75
CA LEU A 112 6.98 -0.28 9.85
C LEU A 112 6.09 -1.43 10.35
N ARG A 113 5.50 -2.16 9.41
CA ARG A 113 4.67 -3.33 9.66
C ARG A 113 5.45 -4.58 9.20
N ASP A 114 6.10 -5.25 10.16
CA ASP A 114 6.90 -6.49 9.96
C ASP A 114 6.09 -7.79 10.11
#